data_AF-A0A953YGL6-F1
#
_entry.id   AF-A0A953YGL6-F1
#
_cell.length_a   1.000
_cell.length_b   1.000
_cell.length_c   1.000
_cell.angle_alpha   90.00
_cell.angle_beta   90.00
_cell.angle_gamma   90.00
#
_symmetry.space_group_name_H-M   'P 1'
#
loop_
_entity.id
_entity.type
_entity.pdbx_description
1 polymer ?
#
loop_
_entity_poly.entity_id
_entity_poly.type
_entity_poly.pdbx_seq_one_letter_code
_entity_poly.pdbx_strand_id
1 'polypeptide(L)'
;MPVVRFVSRYFEPEQYALWYGTFGLIGLALAWRTWLEWQAFGTLWCNWDFMFLTGVATFVITGIYSTEQERRFHSLLRQVCRSGVLVADKTADQMTSELDGFVKRVARISCAIVFFVMAAALVGATLQDAFSDRPGSSCYSLKVLTDSAWRARRPACVTNLLTMLVVMTGCGALAGIRLGRAAGYGLALTRLKSLGAQLSPLPGHSDQRCGLQPFARFLTSQALLTLPAVLWLFIWWLIIPYWGRAEGCWRTYDHWSNPFIGVWIVAVAFLWLAFLSPLWHLHRWVAAIKRDEFEPLLRELESRIADRHHAERQAEDIESRDALRREIADLSNRHYAVRQVDTWVIGPETLRRLFVGYSITVVWPLVHQVVISGEDAPTGAATAIFTLFKNLFGG
;
A
#
# COMPACT_ATOMS: atom_id res chain seq x y z
N MET A 1 -20.85 14.96 13.00
CA MET A 1 -21.28 14.28 11.74
C MET A 1 -20.78 14.96 10.45
N PRO A 2 -19.47 15.20 10.25
CA PRO A 2 -18.94 15.69 8.95
C PRO A 2 -18.67 14.56 7.94
N VAL A 3 -18.45 13.32 8.39
CA VAL A 3 -18.10 12.18 7.52
C VAL A 3 -19.27 11.72 6.63
N VAL A 4 -20.50 11.72 7.15
CA VAL A 4 -21.67 11.23 6.39
C VAL A 4 -22.06 12.18 5.25
N ARG A 5 -22.01 13.49 5.46
CA ARG A 5 -22.26 14.49 4.39
C ARG A 5 -21.16 14.55 3.34
N PHE A 6 -19.94 14.14 3.70
CA PHE A 6 -18.79 14.15 2.81
C PHE A 6 -18.84 13.02 1.78
N VAL A 7 -19.33 11.84 2.18
CA VAL A 7 -19.29 10.65 1.35
C VAL A 7 -20.53 10.55 0.42
N SER A 8 -21.68 11.13 0.79
CA SER A 8 -22.92 11.10 -0.02
C SER A 8 -22.87 11.91 -1.33
N ARG A 9 -21.83 12.72 -1.56
CA ARG A 9 -21.71 13.59 -2.76
C ARG A 9 -21.09 12.91 -3.98
N TYR A 10 -20.48 11.74 -3.81
CA TYR A 10 -19.58 11.15 -4.81
C TYR A 10 -19.94 9.74 -5.25
N PHE A 11 -20.97 9.16 -4.67
CA PHE A 11 -21.46 7.84 -5.06
C PHE A 11 -22.88 8.00 -5.57
N GLU A 12 -23.17 7.33 -6.68
CA GLU A 12 -24.56 7.06 -7.04
C GLU A 12 -25.24 6.37 -5.84
N PRO A 13 -26.45 6.80 -5.46
CA PRO A 13 -27.13 6.31 -4.24
C PRO A 13 -27.18 4.78 -4.15
N GLU A 14 -27.33 4.12 -5.30
CA GLU A 14 -27.39 2.67 -5.42
C GLU A 14 -26.08 1.97 -5.05
N GLN A 15 -24.94 2.51 -5.50
CA GLN A 15 -23.64 1.97 -5.12
C GLN A 15 -23.40 2.20 -3.62
N TYR A 16 -23.81 3.35 -3.10
CA TYR A 16 -23.65 3.70 -1.69
C TYR A 16 -24.35 2.72 -0.75
N ALA A 17 -25.60 2.37 -1.03
CA ALA A 17 -26.38 1.44 -0.21
C ALA A 17 -25.74 0.04 -0.19
N LEU A 18 -25.29 -0.46 -1.34
CA LEU A 18 -24.60 -1.74 -1.44
C LEU A 18 -23.27 -1.72 -0.68
N TRP A 19 -22.51 -0.61 -0.78
CA TRP A 19 -21.21 -0.45 -0.10
C TRP A 19 -21.33 -0.42 1.42
N TYR A 20 -22.20 0.43 1.95
CA TYR A 20 -22.41 0.52 3.40
C TYR A 20 -23.09 -0.72 3.95
N GLY A 21 -23.99 -1.35 3.19
CA GLY A 21 -24.55 -2.65 3.52
C GLY A 21 -23.45 -3.71 3.64
N THR A 22 -22.55 -3.81 2.66
CA THR A 22 -21.49 -4.83 2.67
C THR A 22 -20.45 -4.58 3.77
N PHE A 23 -19.98 -3.34 3.94
CA PHE A 23 -19.06 -3.01 5.03
C PHE A 23 -19.73 -3.12 6.41
N GLY A 24 -21.01 -2.80 6.51
CA GLY A 24 -21.79 -2.99 7.72
C GLY A 24 -21.93 -4.46 8.07
N LEU A 25 -22.24 -5.31 7.10
CA LEU A 25 -22.33 -6.77 7.29
C LEU A 25 -20.98 -7.38 7.65
N ILE A 26 -19.89 -6.98 6.99
CA ILE A 26 -18.54 -7.42 7.34
C ILE A 26 -18.17 -6.92 8.73
N GLY A 27 -18.39 -5.64 9.03
CA GLY A 27 -18.14 -5.08 10.35
C GLY A 27 -18.90 -5.82 11.45
N LEU A 28 -20.18 -6.14 11.22
CA LEU A 28 -20.99 -6.95 12.14
C LEU A 28 -20.47 -8.38 12.27
N ALA A 29 -20.08 -9.04 11.18
CA ALA A 29 -19.51 -10.39 11.23
C ALA A 29 -18.18 -10.42 11.99
N LEU A 30 -17.33 -9.40 11.79
CA LEU A 30 -16.06 -9.25 12.49
C LEU A 30 -16.28 -8.92 13.97
N ALA A 31 -17.20 -8.00 14.30
CA ALA A 31 -17.55 -7.68 15.68
C ALA A 31 -18.15 -8.90 16.40
N TRP A 32 -19.03 -9.65 15.73
CA TRP A 32 -19.57 -10.91 16.23
C TRP A 32 -18.46 -11.93 16.48
N ARG A 33 -17.50 -12.08 15.56
CA ARG A 33 -16.37 -12.98 15.77
C ARG A 33 -15.51 -12.56 16.95
N THR A 34 -15.19 -11.27 17.09
CA THR A 34 -14.44 -10.74 18.23
C THR A 34 -15.21 -10.94 19.55
N TRP A 35 -16.53 -10.79 19.52
CA TRP A 35 -17.39 -11.08 20.67
C TRP A 35 -17.36 -12.55 21.06
N LEU A 36 -17.36 -13.47 20.10
CA LEU A 36 -17.21 -14.91 20.37
C LEU A 36 -15.85 -15.23 20.98
N GLU A 37 -14.77 -14.60 20.51
CA GLU A 37 -13.42 -14.74 21.11
C GLU A 37 -13.41 -14.20 22.55
N TRP A 38 -14.04 -13.05 22.81
CA TRP A 38 -14.20 -12.50 24.15
C TRP A 38 -14.98 -13.45 25.08
N GLN A 39 -16.09 -14.00 24.61
CA GLN A 39 -16.90 -14.95 25.37
C GLN A 39 -16.15 -16.25 25.66
N ALA A 40 -15.35 -16.74 24.71
CA ALA A 40 -14.61 -17.98 24.85
C ALA A 40 -13.39 -17.86 25.77
N PHE A 41 -12.69 -16.73 25.74
CA PHE A 41 -11.38 -16.59 26.37
C PHE A 41 -11.29 -15.49 27.43
N GLY A 42 -12.29 -14.62 27.53
CA GLY A 42 -12.32 -13.50 28.48
C GLY A 42 -11.04 -12.66 28.42
N THR A 43 -10.41 -12.46 29.58
CA THR A 43 -9.15 -11.72 29.73
C THR A 43 -7.89 -12.56 29.49
N LEU A 44 -8.00 -13.83 29.07
CA LEU A 44 -6.84 -14.66 28.71
C LEU A 44 -6.34 -14.27 27.32
N TRP A 45 -5.66 -13.13 27.23
CA TRP A 45 -5.16 -12.53 25.99
C TRP A 45 -4.34 -13.50 25.15
N CYS A 46 -3.57 -14.40 25.75
CA CYS A 46 -2.77 -15.43 25.06
C CYS A 46 -3.60 -16.34 24.14
N ASN A 47 -4.90 -16.50 24.41
CA ASN A 47 -5.79 -17.34 23.61
C ASN A 47 -6.49 -16.58 22.47
N TRP A 48 -6.33 -15.26 22.41
CA TRP A 48 -6.93 -14.45 21.35
C TRP A 48 -6.23 -14.66 20.02
N ASP A 49 -7.02 -14.60 18.95
CA ASP A 49 -6.51 -14.65 17.58
C ASP A 49 -5.95 -13.29 17.16
N PHE A 50 -4.73 -12.96 17.59
CA PHE A 50 -4.08 -11.72 17.21
C PHE A 50 -3.86 -11.60 15.70
N MET A 51 -3.70 -12.71 14.99
CA MET A 51 -3.60 -12.71 13.53
C MET A 51 -4.91 -12.19 12.94
N PHE A 52 -6.04 -12.73 13.35
CA PHE A 52 -7.34 -12.24 12.94
C PHE A 52 -7.56 -10.77 13.29
N LEU A 53 -7.32 -10.37 14.55
CA LEU A 53 -7.54 -8.99 14.99
C LEU A 53 -6.71 -7.97 14.20
N THR A 54 -5.41 -8.25 14.04
CA THR A 54 -4.51 -7.35 13.30
C THR A 54 -4.83 -7.35 11.81
N GLY A 55 -5.23 -8.49 11.24
CA GLY A 55 -5.69 -8.57 9.86
C GLY A 55 -6.97 -7.76 9.60
N VAL A 56 -7.93 -7.82 10.52
CA VAL A 56 -9.14 -7.00 10.49
C VAL A 56 -8.80 -5.51 10.56
N ALA A 57 -7.92 -5.11 11.48
CA ALA A 57 -7.48 -3.73 11.59
C ALA A 57 -6.83 -3.24 10.29
N THR A 58 -5.91 -4.02 9.72
CA THR A 58 -5.28 -3.70 8.42
C THR A 58 -6.33 -3.61 7.31
N PHE A 59 -7.28 -4.54 7.22
CA PHE A 59 -8.35 -4.51 6.22
C PHE A 59 -9.22 -3.25 6.33
N VAL A 60 -9.63 -2.87 7.54
CA VAL A 60 -10.46 -1.68 7.77
C VAL A 60 -9.70 -0.40 7.44
N ILE A 61 -8.45 -0.26 7.90
CA ILE A 61 -7.62 0.92 7.61
C ILE A 61 -7.42 1.05 6.10
N THR A 62 -6.98 -0.01 5.42
CA THR A 62 -6.81 -0.02 3.95
C THR A 62 -8.14 0.25 3.24
N GLY A 63 -9.25 -0.32 3.73
CA GLY A 63 -10.60 -0.07 3.22
C GLY A 63 -10.96 1.41 3.24
N ILE A 64 -10.78 2.09 4.38
CA ILE A 64 -11.05 3.52 4.53
C ILE A 64 -10.16 4.33 3.58
N TYR A 65 -8.84 4.11 3.60
CA TYR A 65 -7.89 4.84 2.76
C TYR A 65 -8.15 4.65 1.25
N SER A 66 -8.64 3.47 0.83
CA SER A 66 -8.93 3.19 -0.57
C SER A 66 -10.08 4.02 -1.14
N THR A 67 -11.00 4.50 -0.30
CA THR A 67 -12.15 5.32 -0.75
C THR A 67 -11.73 6.67 -1.34
N GLU A 68 -10.59 7.20 -0.93
CA GLU A 68 -10.13 8.51 -1.36
C GLU A 68 -9.27 8.49 -2.64
N GLN A 69 -8.92 7.30 -3.14
CA GLN A 69 -7.92 7.17 -4.21
C GLN A 69 -8.35 7.85 -5.50
N GLU A 70 -9.63 7.72 -5.88
CA GLU A 70 -10.22 8.39 -7.04
C GLU A 70 -10.10 9.90 -6.93
N ARG A 71 -10.56 10.47 -5.80
CA ARG A 71 -10.48 11.90 -5.52
C ARG A 71 -9.04 12.41 -5.55
N ARG A 72 -8.10 11.68 -4.95
CA ARG A 72 -6.67 12.04 -4.92
C ARG A 72 -6.07 12.00 -6.32
N PHE A 73 -6.44 11.03 -7.15
CA PHE A 73 -6.00 10.93 -8.53
C PHE A 73 -6.55 12.06 -9.41
N HIS A 74 -7.85 12.37 -9.31
CA HIS A 74 -8.47 13.48 -10.03
C HIS A 74 -7.86 14.83 -9.60
N SER A 75 -7.63 15.01 -8.29
CA SER A 75 -6.98 16.20 -7.75
C SER A 75 -5.54 16.32 -8.23
N LEU A 76 -4.80 15.20 -8.30
CA LEU A 76 -3.46 15.15 -8.87
C LEU A 76 -3.48 15.70 -10.30
N LEU A 77 -4.28 15.12 -11.19
CA LEU A 77 -4.31 15.51 -12.61
C LEU A 77 -4.70 16.98 -12.79
N ARG A 78 -5.73 17.44 -12.09
CA ARG A 78 -6.13 18.86 -12.15
C ARG A 78 -5.02 19.78 -11.65
N GLN A 79 -4.33 19.41 -10.58
CA GLN A 79 -3.27 20.24 -10.02
C GLN A 79 -2.07 20.34 -10.97
N VAL A 80 -1.62 19.21 -11.54
CA VAL A 80 -0.45 19.20 -12.43
C VAL A 80 -0.73 19.82 -13.80
N CYS A 81 -1.96 19.71 -14.30
CA CYS A 81 -2.36 20.43 -15.51
C CYS A 81 -2.46 21.95 -15.26
N ARG A 82 -3.07 22.37 -14.14
CA ARG A 82 -3.16 23.80 -13.79
C ARG A 82 -1.81 24.45 -13.54
N SER A 83 -0.85 23.70 -13.00
CA SER A 83 0.51 24.21 -12.79
C SER A 83 1.36 24.21 -14.05
N GLY A 84 0.87 23.69 -15.18
CA GLY A 84 1.67 23.54 -16.41
C GLY A 84 2.73 22.44 -16.34
N VAL A 85 2.78 21.67 -15.25
CA VAL A 85 3.73 20.56 -15.07
C VAL A 85 3.36 19.40 -15.99
N LEU A 86 2.08 19.23 -16.30
CA LEU A 86 1.58 18.27 -17.27
C LEU A 86 0.85 19.02 -18.38
N VAL A 87 1.44 19.06 -19.58
CA VAL A 87 0.87 19.68 -20.77
C VAL A 87 0.24 18.58 -21.64
N ALA A 88 -1.02 18.73 -22.02
CA ALA A 88 -1.72 17.77 -22.85
C ALA A 88 -2.79 18.48 -23.69
N ASP A 89 -3.08 17.94 -24.87
CA ASP A 89 -4.18 18.43 -25.73
C ASP A 89 -5.54 18.19 -25.08
N LYS A 90 -5.66 17.11 -24.30
CA LYS A 90 -6.87 16.75 -23.57
C LYS A 90 -6.94 17.49 -22.24
N THR A 91 -8.14 17.89 -21.84
CA THR A 91 -8.35 18.46 -20.51
C THR A 91 -8.14 17.41 -19.42
N ALA A 92 -7.83 17.86 -18.20
CA ALA A 92 -7.67 16.96 -17.06
C ALA A 92 -8.90 16.05 -16.84
N ASP A 93 -10.12 16.56 -17.07
CA ASP A 93 -11.35 15.79 -16.91
C ASP A 93 -11.55 14.75 -18.03
N GLN A 94 -11.13 15.05 -19.28
CA GLN A 94 -11.13 14.08 -20.38
C GLN A 94 -10.12 12.95 -20.15
N MET A 95 -8.89 13.28 -19.72
CA MET A 95 -7.91 12.24 -19.37
C MET A 95 -8.41 11.37 -18.22
N THR A 96 -9.06 11.99 -17.23
CA THR A 96 -9.61 11.29 -16.08
C THR A 96 -10.69 10.28 -16.49
N SER A 97 -11.64 10.65 -17.35
CA SER A 97 -12.72 9.75 -17.76
C SER A 97 -12.22 8.53 -18.55
N GLU A 98 -11.22 8.71 -19.42
CA GLU A 98 -10.58 7.62 -20.15
C GLU A 98 -9.82 6.66 -19.21
N LEU A 99 -9.09 7.22 -18.25
CA LEU A 99 -8.33 6.44 -17.27
C LEU A 99 -9.24 5.71 -16.29
N ASP A 100 -10.37 6.29 -15.88
CA ASP A 100 -11.34 5.64 -15.00
C ASP A 100 -11.93 4.37 -15.64
N GLY A 101 -12.19 4.38 -16.95
CA GLY A 101 -12.60 3.18 -17.69
C GLY A 101 -11.54 2.07 -17.65
N PHE A 102 -10.25 2.44 -17.71
CA PHE A 102 -9.15 1.49 -17.51
C PHE A 102 -9.07 0.99 -16.07
N VAL A 103 -9.14 1.88 -15.06
CA VAL A 103 -9.09 1.51 -13.64
C VAL A 103 -10.23 0.55 -13.27
N LYS A 104 -11.46 0.80 -13.75
CA LYS A 104 -12.62 -0.10 -13.53
C LYS A 104 -12.41 -1.49 -14.13
N ARG A 105 -11.65 -1.63 -15.23
CA ARG A 105 -11.29 -2.94 -15.80
C ARG A 105 -10.26 -3.66 -14.94
N VAL A 106 -9.19 -2.97 -14.53
CA VAL A 106 -8.17 -3.54 -13.62
C VAL A 106 -8.79 -3.99 -12.30
N ALA A 107 -9.70 -3.20 -11.73
CA ALA A 107 -10.42 -3.53 -10.50
C ALA A 107 -11.27 -4.82 -10.64
N ARG A 108 -11.97 -5.00 -11.77
CA ARG A 108 -12.75 -6.22 -12.03
C ARG A 108 -11.88 -7.46 -12.16
N ILE A 109 -10.77 -7.36 -12.91
CA ILE A 109 -9.81 -8.47 -13.06
C ILE A 109 -9.20 -8.83 -11.70
N SER A 110 -8.81 -7.81 -10.92
CA SER A 110 -8.22 -8.00 -9.59
C SER A 110 -9.20 -8.62 -8.59
N CYS A 111 -10.48 -8.22 -8.64
CA CYS A 111 -11.55 -8.85 -7.89
C CYS A 111 -11.62 -10.36 -8.16
N ALA A 112 -11.66 -10.75 -9.43
CA ALA A 112 -11.70 -12.15 -9.83
C ALA A 112 -10.45 -12.91 -9.36
N ILE A 113 -9.25 -12.37 -9.57
CA ILE A 113 -8.00 -13.00 -9.14
C ILE A 113 -8.00 -13.24 -7.64
N VAL A 114 -8.27 -12.21 -6.82
CA VAL A 114 -8.23 -12.34 -5.36
C VAL A 114 -9.34 -13.27 -4.87
N PHE A 115 -10.53 -13.22 -5.47
CA PHE A 115 -11.61 -14.16 -5.17
C PHE A 115 -11.16 -15.62 -5.38
N PHE A 116 -10.58 -15.94 -6.54
CA PHE A 116 -10.14 -17.30 -6.84
C PHE A 116 -8.96 -17.74 -5.97
N VAL A 117 -8.01 -16.85 -5.68
CA VAL A 117 -6.89 -17.13 -4.76
C VAL A 117 -7.42 -17.46 -3.36
N MET A 118 -8.35 -16.66 -2.84
CA MET A 118 -8.94 -16.89 -1.51
C MET A 118 -9.78 -18.16 -1.46
N ALA A 119 -10.57 -18.43 -2.51
CA ALA A 119 -11.34 -19.66 -2.62
C ALA A 119 -10.43 -20.90 -2.68
N ALA A 120 -9.36 -20.85 -3.48
CA ALA A 120 -8.38 -21.93 -3.58
C ALA A 120 -7.63 -22.15 -2.26
N ALA A 121 -7.22 -21.08 -1.57
CA ALA A 121 -6.58 -21.17 -0.26
C ALA A 121 -7.50 -21.82 0.77
N LEU A 122 -8.79 -21.44 0.79
CA LEU A 122 -9.76 -22.02 1.70
C LEU A 122 -10.01 -23.50 1.39
N VAL A 123 -10.22 -23.86 0.11
CA VAL A 123 -10.39 -25.26 -0.30
C VAL A 123 -9.15 -26.07 0.08
N GLY A 124 -7.95 -25.56 -0.20
CA GLY A 124 -6.68 -26.20 0.19
C GLY A 124 -6.58 -26.44 1.69
N ALA A 125 -6.88 -25.43 2.51
CA ALA A 125 -6.89 -25.56 3.97
C ALA A 125 -7.92 -26.61 4.45
N THR A 126 -9.14 -26.60 3.89
CA THR A 126 -10.18 -27.55 4.27
C THR A 126 -9.85 -28.99 3.87
N LEU A 127 -9.23 -29.20 2.71
CA LEU A 127 -8.78 -30.52 2.27
C LEU A 127 -7.61 -31.01 3.12
N GLN A 128 -6.64 -30.14 3.42
CA GLN A 128 -5.52 -30.48 4.28
C GLN A 128 -6.00 -30.91 5.67
N ASP A 129 -6.95 -30.19 6.27
CA ASP A 129 -7.56 -30.58 7.54
C ASP A 129 -8.30 -31.92 7.43
N ALA A 130 -9.07 -32.13 6.36
CA ALA A 130 -9.83 -33.36 6.15
C ALA A 130 -8.94 -34.62 6.00
N PHE A 131 -7.74 -34.45 5.45
CA PHE A 131 -6.77 -35.53 5.23
C PHE A 131 -5.68 -35.62 6.33
N SER A 132 -5.56 -34.64 7.22
CA SER A 132 -4.57 -34.71 8.29
C SER A 132 -5.03 -35.69 9.37
N ASP A 133 -4.23 -36.73 9.62
CA ASP A 133 -4.48 -37.74 10.65
C ASP A 133 -4.21 -37.23 12.08
N ARG A 134 -4.25 -35.92 12.31
CA ARG A 134 -3.91 -35.33 13.60
C ARG A 134 -5.02 -35.61 14.62
N PRO A 135 -4.75 -36.35 15.71
CA PRO A 135 -5.74 -36.60 16.74
C PRO A 135 -6.13 -35.26 17.39
N GLY A 136 -7.41 -34.90 17.30
CA GLY A 136 -7.97 -33.66 17.87
C GLY A 136 -8.11 -32.48 16.90
N SER A 137 -7.65 -32.58 15.64
CA SER A 137 -7.88 -31.52 14.65
C SER A 137 -9.27 -31.64 14.02
N SER A 138 -10.18 -30.79 14.52
CA SER A 138 -11.41 -30.29 13.88
C SER A 138 -12.48 -31.31 13.40
N CYS A 139 -13.73 -30.86 13.39
CA CYS A 139 -14.92 -31.65 13.01
C CYS A 139 -14.98 -32.11 11.53
N TYR A 140 -13.88 -32.00 10.78
CA TYR A 140 -13.81 -32.23 9.34
C TYR A 140 -13.02 -33.50 8.97
N SER A 141 -12.45 -34.23 9.94
CA SER A 141 -11.75 -35.49 9.66
C SER A 141 -12.70 -36.53 9.05
N LEU A 142 -12.28 -37.12 7.92
CA LEU A 142 -13.02 -38.19 7.23
C LEU A 142 -13.23 -39.43 8.09
N LYS A 143 -12.40 -39.66 9.12
CA LYS A 143 -12.56 -40.76 10.08
C LYS A 143 -13.73 -40.54 11.06
N VAL A 144 -14.15 -39.29 11.29
CA VAL A 144 -15.25 -38.95 12.20
C VAL A 144 -16.61 -39.03 11.49
N LEU A 145 -16.63 -39.00 10.15
CA LEU A 145 -17.84 -39.07 9.32
C LEU A 145 -18.64 -40.38 9.47
N THR A 146 -18.02 -41.44 9.99
CA THR A 146 -18.68 -42.73 10.26
C THR A 146 -19.28 -42.83 11.66
N ASP A 147 -19.00 -41.88 12.56
CA ASP A 147 -19.43 -41.93 13.95
C ASP A 147 -20.82 -41.29 14.16
N SER A 148 -21.65 -41.91 14.99
CA SER A 148 -22.99 -41.43 15.35
C SER A 148 -22.98 -40.02 15.97
N ALA A 149 -21.89 -39.66 16.67
CA ALA A 149 -21.67 -38.33 17.23
C ALA A 149 -21.55 -37.23 16.16
N TRP A 150 -21.17 -37.57 14.93
CA TRP A 150 -21.08 -36.61 13.83
C TRP A 150 -22.46 -36.12 13.37
N ARG A 151 -23.49 -36.98 13.40
CA ARG A 151 -24.86 -36.59 13.00
C ARG A 151 -25.39 -35.43 13.84
N ALA A 152 -25.05 -35.37 15.14
CA ALA A 152 -25.45 -34.29 16.03
C ALA A 152 -24.68 -32.97 15.76
N ARG A 153 -23.42 -33.04 15.27
CA ARG A 153 -22.56 -31.85 15.04
C ARG A 153 -22.58 -31.33 13.60
N ARG A 154 -23.13 -32.10 12.65
CA ARG A 154 -23.21 -31.75 11.21
C ARG A 154 -23.72 -30.33 10.92
N PRO A 155 -24.81 -29.84 11.55
CA PRO A 155 -25.34 -28.51 11.23
C PRO A 155 -24.34 -27.40 11.56
N ALA A 156 -23.70 -27.46 12.73
CA ALA A 156 -22.75 -26.44 13.18
C ALA A 156 -21.50 -26.39 12.29
N CYS A 157 -21.03 -27.56 11.83
CA CYS A 157 -19.83 -27.64 10.98
C CYS A 157 -20.10 -27.10 9.57
N VAL A 158 -21.23 -27.48 8.96
CA VAL A 158 -21.62 -26.98 7.64
C VAL A 158 -21.87 -25.47 7.69
N THR A 159 -22.56 -24.98 8.71
CA THR A 159 -22.79 -23.55 8.88
C THR A 159 -21.49 -22.78 9.03
N ASN A 160 -20.56 -23.23 9.88
CA ASN A 160 -19.25 -22.58 10.05
C ASN A 160 -18.43 -22.56 8.75
N LEU A 161 -18.41 -23.67 8.01
CA LEU A 161 -17.72 -23.75 6.72
C LEU A 161 -18.32 -22.78 5.70
N LEU A 162 -19.66 -22.73 5.58
CA LEU A 162 -20.36 -21.81 4.69
C LEU A 162 -20.11 -20.35 5.09
N THR A 163 -20.16 -20.04 6.39
CA THR A 163 -19.84 -18.70 6.89
C THR A 163 -18.41 -18.31 6.55
N MET A 164 -17.43 -19.21 6.78
CA MET A 164 -16.04 -18.94 6.43
C MET A 164 -15.85 -18.75 4.92
N LEU A 165 -16.50 -19.57 4.09
CA LEU A 165 -16.48 -19.43 2.64
C LEU A 165 -17.02 -18.08 2.21
N VAL A 166 -18.20 -17.69 2.67
CA VAL A 166 -18.84 -16.42 2.30
C VAL A 166 -18.02 -15.23 2.80
N VAL A 167 -17.54 -15.27 4.04
CA VAL A 167 -16.74 -14.17 4.61
C VAL A 167 -15.39 -14.04 3.92
N MET A 168 -14.64 -15.14 3.74
CA MET A 168 -13.31 -15.09 3.13
C MET A 168 -13.37 -14.69 1.66
N THR A 169 -14.31 -15.24 0.90
CA THR A 169 -14.47 -14.91 -0.53
C THR A 169 -15.06 -13.53 -0.73
N GLY A 170 -16.00 -13.10 0.11
CA GLY A 170 -16.57 -11.75 0.11
C GLY A 170 -15.55 -10.68 0.47
N CYS A 171 -14.83 -10.85 1.59
CA CYS A 171 -13.73 -9.97 1.97
C CYS A 171 -12.61 -9.97 0.93
N GLY A 172 -12.29 -11.14 0.37
CA GLY A 172 -11.32 -11.31 -0.72
C GLY A 172 -11.71 -10.53 -1.98
N ALA A 173 -12.95 -10.66 -2.44
CA ALA A 173 -13.47 -9.92 -3.59
C ALA A 173 -13.38 -8.40 -3.37
N LEU A 174 -13.78 -7.92 -2.18
CA LEU A 174 -13.69 -6.50 -1.84
C LEU A 174 -12.25 -6.01 -1.80
N ALA A 175 -11.35 -6.77 -1.16
CA ALA A 175 -9.93 -6.48 -1.15
C ALA A 175 -9.38 -6.42 -2.59
N GLY A 176 -9.76 -7.37 -3.44
CA GLY A 176 -9.38 -7.40 -4.85
C GLY A 176 -9.88 -6.19 -5.64
N ILE A 177 -11.11 -5.73 -5.42
CA ILE A 177 -11.60 -4.47 -6.01
C ILE A 177 -10.75 -3.30 -5.55
N ARG A 178 -10.47 -3.17 -4.24
CA ARG A 178 -9.75 -2.00 -3.70
C ARG A 178 -8.29 -1.98 -4.13
N LEU A 179 -7.59 -3.10 -4.03
CA LEU A 179 -6.22 -3.26 -4.50
C LEU A 179 -6.14 -3.10 -6.02
N GLY A 180 -7.14 -3.60 -6.76
CA GLY A 180 -7.23 -3.40 -8.20
C GLY A 180 -7.45 -1.95 -8.61
N ARG A 181 -8.22 -1.16 -7.84
CA ARG A 181 -8.32 0.29 -8.07
C ARG A 181 -6.99 1.00 -7.78
N ALA A 182 -6.31 0.62 -6.70
CA ALA A 182 -4.98 1.15 -6.37
C ALA A 182 -3.96 0.88 -7.50
N ALA A 183 -3.87 -0.38 -7.94
CA ALA A 183 -3.05 -0.77 -9.08
C ALA A 183 -3.50 -0.08 -10.38
N GLY A 184 -4.80 0.03 -10.61
CA GLY A 184 -5.36 0.72 -11.77
C GLY A 184 -4.95 2.18 -11.85
N TYR A 185 -5.05 2.95 -10.75
CA TYR A 185 -4.62 4.34 -10.72
C TYR A 185 -3.10 4.49 -10.76
N GLY A 186 -2.35 3.58 -10.15
CA GLY A 186 -0.89 3.51 -10.32
C GLY A 186 -0.51 3.35 -11.80
N LEU A 187 -1.05 2.33 -12.46
CA LEU A 187 -0.84 2.07 -13.89
C LEU A 187 -1.43 3.15 -14.80
N ALA A 188 -2.45 3.89 -14.35
CA ALA A 188 -2.97 5.03 -15.10
C ALA A 188 -1.90 6.12 -15.30
N LEU A 189 -1.01 6.31 -14.32
CA LEU A 189 0.11 7.25 -14.46
C LEU A 189 1.06 6.86 -15.59
N THR A 190 1.32 5.56 -15.79
CA THR A 190 2.21 5.09 -16.86
C THR A 190 1.57 5.21 -18.24
N ARG A 191 0.26 5.43 -18.30
CA ARG A 191 -0.49 5.66 -19.54
C ARG A 191 -0.63 7.14 -19.92
N LEU A 192 -0.25 8.08 -19.06
CA LEU A 192 -0.39 9.51 -19.36
C LEU A 192 0.33 9.89 -20.67
N LYS A 193 1.54 9.38 -20.88
CA LYS A 193 2.28 9.60 -22.14
C LYS A 193 1.54 9.10 -23.38
N SER A 194 0.83 7.96 -23.29
CA SER A 194 0.04 7.43 -24.40
C SER A 194 -1.22 8.25 -24.70
N LEU A 195 -1.65 9.10 -23.76
CA LEU A 195 -2.75 10.05 -23.95
C LEU A 195 -2.29 11.41 -24.50
N GLY A 196 -1.02 11.52 -24.92
CA GLY A 196 -0.43 12.76 -25.41
C GLY A 196 0.03 13.71 -24.30
N ALA A 197 0.00 13.29 -23.03
CA ALA A 197 0.49 14.12 -21.95
C ALA A 197 2.02 14.17 -21.95
N GLN A 198 2.55 15.38 -21.88
CA GLN A 198 3.97 15.69 -21.76
C GLN A 198 4.24 16.25 -20.37
N LEU A 199 5.30 15.76 -19.73
CA LEU A 199 5.73 16.25 -18.43
C LEU A 199 6.73 17.39 -18.67
N SER A 200 6.47 18.55 -18.08
CA SER A 200 7.32 19.74 -18.15
C SER A 200 7.64 20.19 -16.72
N PRO A 201 8.63 19.57 -16.04
CA PRO A 201 9.07 20.01 -14.73
C PRO A 201 9.46 21.49 -14.77
N LEU A 202 9.14 22.24 -13.71
CA LEU A 202 9.40 23.67 -13.63
C LEU A 202 10.58 23.95 -12.67
N PRO A 203 11.81 24.18 -13.17
CA PRO A 203 12.94 24.53 -12.32
C PRO A 203 12.62 25.77 -11.48
N GLY A 204 13.01 25.75 -10.20
CA GLY A 204 12.78 26.88 -9.28
C GLY A 204 11.34 27.02 -8.78
N HIS A 205 10.47 26.04 -9.05
CA HIS A 205 9.12 26.00 -8.48
C HIS A 205 9.14 25.98 -6.95
N SER A 206 8.16 26.62 -6.31
CA SER A 206 8.10 26.84 -4.85
C SER A 206 8.02 25.57 -4.00
N ASP A 207 7.67 24.44 -4.60
CA ASP A 207 7.61 23.14 -3.92
C ASP A 207 8.97 22.43 -3.82
N GLN A 208 10.04 23.02 -4.36
CA GLN A 208 11.40 22.45 -4.44
C GLN A 208 11.48 21.10 -5.18
N ARG A 209 10.39 20.68 -5.84
CA ARG A 209 10.28 19.42 -6.58
C ARG A 209 9.82 19.66 -8.01
N CYS A 210 10.08 20.86 -8.52
CA CYS A 210 9.76 21.26 -9.88
C CYS A 210 8.27 21.09 -10.25
N GLY A 211 7.38 21.26 -9.26
CA GLY A 211 5.94 21.06 -9.41
C GLY A 211 5.49 19.60 -9.36
N LEU A 212 6.38 18.64 -9.06
CA LEU A 212 6.08 17.20 -8.97
C LEU A 212 5.58 16.77 -7.59
N GLN A 213 5.45 17.68 -6.62
CA GLN A 213 4.92 17.34 -5.29
C GLN A 213 3.55 16.64 -5.32
N PRO A 214 2.59 16.98 -6.22
CA PRO A 214 1.32 16.26 -6.31
C PRO A 214 1.51 14.77 -6.63
N PHE A 215 2.39 14.43 -7.57
CA PHE A 215 2.71 13.04 -7.90
C PHE A 215 3.30 12.32 -6.68
N ALA A 216 4.19 12.99 -5.94
CA ALA A 216 4.80 12.44 -4.72
C ALA A 216 3.75 12.09 -3.66
N ARG A 217 2.81 13.00 -3.41
CA ARG A 217 1.71 12.81 -2.44
C ARG A 217 0.80 11.65 -2.85
N PHE A 218 0.46 11.57 -4.12
CA PHE A 218 -0.37 10.49 -4.65
C PHE A 218 0.33 9.14 -4.54
N LEU A 219 1.58 9.01 -5.03
CA LEU A 219 2.34 7.76 -4.95
C LEU A 219 2.62 7.35 -3.50
N THR A 220 2.92 8.30 -2.62
CA THR A 220 3.02 8.03 -1.18
C THR A 220 1.71 7.41 -0.67
N SER A 221 0.55 7.95 -1.05
CA SER A 221 -0.73 7.38 -0.64
C SER A 221 -1.02 5.99 -1.21
N GLN A 222 -0.49 5.64 -2.39
CA GLN A 222 -0.54 4.27 -2.91
C GLN A 222 0.32 3.32 -2.08
N ALA A 223 1.51 3.77 -1.66
CA ALA A 223 2.35 3.02 -0.74
C ALA A 223 1.67 2.83 0.62
N LEU A 224 1.09 3.88 1.22
CA LEU A 224 0.33 3.80 2.49
C LEU A 224 -0.81 2.77 2.43
N LEU A 225 -1.39 2.58 1.25
CA LEU A 225 -2.52 1.67 1.06
C LEU A 225 -2.10 0.20 0.95
N THR A 226 -1.00 -0.06 0.24
CA THR A 226 -0.58 -1.42 -0.14
C THR A 226 0.50 -1.99 0.76
N LEU A 227 1.43 -1.16 1.26
CA LEU A 227 2.53 -1.57 2.11
C LEU A 227 2.08 -2.24 3.43
N PRO A 228 1.05 -1.75 4.15
CA PRO A 228 0.62 -2.39 5.40
C PRO A 228 0.19 -3.84 5.21
N ALA A 229 -0.51 -4.15 4.12
CA ALA A 229 -0.94 -5.52 3.83
C ALA A 229 0.26 -6.44 3.54
N VAL A 230 1.24 -5.95 2.76
CA VAL A 230 2.47 -6.69 2.45
C VAL A 230 3.29 -6.96 3.72
N LEU A 231 3.51 -5.94 4.55
CA LEU A 231 4.26 -6.08 5.79
C LEU A 231 3.55 -6.96 6.80
N TRP A 232 2.23 -6.82 6.94
CA TRP A 232 1.42 -7.65 7.82
C TRP A 232 1.51 -9.14 7.43
N LEU A 233 1.33 -9.46 6.15
CA LEU A 233 1.46 -10.84 5.64
C LEU A 233 2.87 -11.40 5.85
N PHE A 234 3.89 -10.59 5.57
CA PHE A 234 5.30 -10.99 5.74
C PHE A 234 5.64 -11.28 7.21
N ILE A 235 5.23 -10.39 8.10
CA ILE A 235 5.51 -10.50 9.53
C ILE A 235 4.79 -11.73 10.12
N TRP A 236 3.52 -11.94 9.80
CA TRP A 236 2.81 -13.13 10.26
C TRP A 236 3.40 -14.42 9.69
N TRP A 237 3.81 -14.44 8.43
CA TRP A 237 4.50 -15.59 7.86
C TRP A 237 5.78 -15.95 8.63
N LEU A 238 6.54 -14.96 9.09
CA LEU A 238 7.73 -15.17 9.93
C LEU A 238 7.38 -15.64 11.36
N ILE A 239 6.25 -15.21 11.91
CA ILE A 239 5.83 -15.52 13.28
C ILE A 239 5.21 -16.91 13.41
N ILE A 240 4.43 -17.34 12.41
CA ILE A 240 3.66 -18.60 12.44
C ILE A 240 4.49 -19.80 12.95
N PRO A 241 5.72 -20.06 12.45
CA PRO A 241 6.53 -21.20 12.89
C PRO A 241 6.92 -21.18 14.37
N TYR A 242 6.98 -20.00 14.99
CA TYR A 242 7.34 -19.82 16.40
C TYR A 242 6.11 -19.81 17.30
N TRP A 243 5.00 -19.24 16.81
CA TRP A 243 3.76 -19.12 17.57
C TRP A 243 3.17 -20.49 17.92
N GLY A 244 3.24 -21.46 17.00
CA GLY A 244 2.78 -22.83 17.25
C GLY A 244 3.59 -23.59 18.30
N ARG A 245 4.77 -23.09 18.69
CA ARG A 245 5.66 -23.70 19.69
C ARG A 245 5.65 -23.00 21.04
N ALA A 246 5.01 -21.83 21.14
CA ALA A 246 4.92 -21.11 22.41
C ALA A 246 4.01 -21.87 23.38
N GLU A 247 4.57 -22.30 24.51
CA GLU A 247 3.83 -23.01 25.56
C GLU A 247 2.60 -22.20 26.01
N GLY A 248 1.44 -22.85 26.08
CA GLY A 248 0.17 -22.23 26.48
C GLY A 248 -0.70 -21.70 25.34
N CYS A 249 -0.22 -21.67 24.09
CA CYS A 249 -1.05 -21.32 22.92
C CYS A 249 -1.64 -22.57 22.26
N TRP A 250 -2.96 -22.74 22.33
CA TRP A 250 -3.66 -23.93 21.81
C TRP A 250 -3.83 -23.95 20.28
N ARG A 251 -3.49 -22.87 19.56
CA ARG A 251 -3.69 -22.75 18.11
C ARG A 251 -2.38 -22.96 17.35
N THR A 252 -2.36 -24.00 16.52
CA THR A 252 -1.26 -24.23 15.56
C THR A 252 -1.63 -23.60 14.21
N TYR A 253 -0.88 -22.59 13.79
CA TYR A 253 -1.05 -21.92 12.49
C TYR A 253 -0.19 -22.54 11.38
N ASP A 254 0.51 -23.65 11.63
CA ASP A 254 1.49 -24.22 10.69
C ASP A 254 0.90 -24.49 9.30
N HIS A 255 -0.35 -24.92 9.23
CA HIS A 255 -1.05 -25.20 7.97
C HIS A 255 -1.33 -23.93 7.14
N TRP A 256 -1.34 -22.75 7.76
CA TRP A 256 -1.52 -21.47 7.06
C TRP A 256 -0.23 -20.92 6.45
N SER A 257 0.95 -21.43 6.82
CA SER A 257 2.24 -20.88 6.35
C SER A 257 2.35 -20.84 4.82
N ASN A 258 2.02 -21.95 4.15
CA ASN A 258 2.10 -22.05 2.68
C ASN A 258 1.05 -21.18 1.96
N PRO A 259 -0.26 -21.21 2.32
CA PRO A 259 -1.23 -20.26 1.79
C PRO A 259 -0.84 -18.80 1.97
N PHE A 260 -0.24 -18.44 3.13
CA PHE A 260 0.19 -17.08 3.41
C PHE A 260 1.25 -16.57 2.43
N ILE A 261 2.20 -17.43 2.03
CA ILE A 261 3.20 -17.06 1.01
C ILE A 261 2.50 -16.72 -0.31
N GLY A 262 1.51 -17.51 -0.73
CA GLY A 262 0.74 -17.25 -1.95
C GLY A 262 0.02 -15.90 -1.90
N VAL A 263 -0.68 -15.62 -0.79
CA VAL A 263 -1.36 -14.34 -0.57
C VAL A 263 -0.37 -13.17 -0.48
N TRP A 264 0.80 -13.40 0.12
CA TRP A 264 1.88 -12.41 0.20
C TRP A 264 2.45 -12.05 -1.18
N ILE A 265 2.71 -13.04 -2.04
CA ILE A 265 3.16 -12.79 -3.42
C ILE A 265 2.14 -11.93 -4.18
N VAL A 266 0.85 -12.23 -4.03
CA VAL A 266 -0.22 -11.42 -4.63
C VAL A 266 -0.21 -9.99 -4.08
N ALA A 267 -0.06 -9.80 -2.77
CA ALA A 267 0.03 -8.48 -2.16
C ALA A 267 1.26 -7.68 -2.66
N VAL A 268 2.42 -8.33 -2.79
CA VAL A 268 3.64 -7.73 -3.35
C VAL A 268 3.43 -7.31 -4.81
N ALA A 269 2.75 -8.14 -5.61
CA ALA A 269 2.40 -7.78 -6.97
C ALA A 269 1.52 -6.52 -7.03
N PHE A 270 0.54 -6.38 -6.13
CA PHE A 270 -0.26 -5.16 -6.03
C PHE A 270 0.55 -3.94 -5.58
N LEU A 271 1.45 -4.08 -4.60
CA LEU A 271 2.39 -3.01 -4.22
C LEU A 271 3.26 -2.59 -5.42
N TRP A 272 3.74 -3.54 -6.20
CA TRP A 272 4.52 -3.26 -7.40
C TRP A 272 3.71 -2.46 -8.43
N LEU A 273 2.50 -2.91 -8.75
CA LEU A 273 1.64 -2.27 -9.76
C LEU A 273 1.10 -0.91 -9.32
N ALA A 274 0.73 -0.76 -8.04
CA ALA A 274 0.14 0.47 -7.52
C ALA A 274 1.18 1.55 -7.23
N PHE A 275 2.41 1.17 -6.87
CA PHE A 275 3.40 2.10 -6.35
C PHE A 275 4.77 2.03 -7.04
N LEU A 276 5.45 0.88 -7.01
CA LEU A 276 6.85 0.79 -7.45
C LEU A 276 7.01 1.01 -8.96
N SER A 277 6.19 0.36 -9.78
CA SER A 277 6.20 0.51 -11.23
C SER A 277 5.87 1.95 -11.68
N PRO A 278 4.80 2.59 -11.16
CA PRO A 278 4.52 4.00 -11.45
C PRO A 278 5.63 4.96 -11.01
N LEU A 279 6.22 4.74 -9.83
CA LEU A 279 7.35 5.54 -9.34
C LEU A 279 8.56 5.41 -10.27
N TRP A 280 8.91 4.18 -10.66
CA TRP A 280 10.01 3.90 -11.59
C TRP A 280 9.78 4.52 -12.97
N HIS A 281 8.55 4.43 -13.48
CA HIS A 281 8.18 5.03 -14.76
C HIS A 281 8.35 6.56 -14.72
N LEU A 282 7.85 7.22 -13.67
CA LEU A 282 7.98 8.66 -13.50
C LEU A 282 9.45 9.08 -13.32
N HIS A 283 10.23 8.29 -12.59
CA HIS A 283 11.68 8.51 -12.47
C HIS A 283 12.36 8.48 -13.84
N ARG A 284 12.10 7.46 -14.66
CA ARG A 284 12.66 7.37 -16.02
C ARG A 284 12.22 8.53 -16.91
N TRP A 285 10.98 9.00 -16.75
CA TRP A 285 10.46 10.13 -17.52
C TRP A 285 11.19 11.43 -17.17
N VAL A 286 11.32 11.76 -15.87
CA VAL A 286 12.05 12.96 -15.42
C VAL A 286 13.54 12.86 -15.74
N ALA A 287 14.14 11.66 -15.61
CA ALA A 287 15.54 11.45 -15.97
C ALA A 287 15.81 11.68 -17.46
N ALA A 288 14.86 11.31 -18.34
CA ALA A 288 14.97 11.63 -19.76
C ALA A 288 14.92 13.14 -20.01
N ILE A 289 13.94 13.85 -19.42
CA ILE A 289 13.83 15.32 -19.55
C ILE A 289 15.09 16.02 -19.02
N LYS A 290 15.61 15.56 -17.88
CA LYS A 290 16.84 16.13 -17.30
C LYS A 290 18.02 15.99 -18.26
N ARG A 291 18.16 14.84 -18.92
CA ARG A 291 19.22 14.59 -19.89
C ARG A 291 19.03 15.39 -21.18
N ASP A 292 17.83 15.36 -21.73
CA ASP A 292 17.56 15.84 -23.09
C ASP A 292 17.37 17.37 -23.14
N GLU A 293 16.83 17.97 -22.08
CA GLU A 293 16.49 19.40 -22.02
C GLU A 293 17.36 20.17 -21.01
N PHE A 294 17.53 19.65 -19.79
CA PHE A 294 18.21 20.41 -18.73
C PHE A 294 19.73 20.37 -18.82
N GLU A 295 20.35 19.28 -19.26
CA GLU A 295 21.81 19.23 -19.45
C GLU A 295 22.32 20.22 -20.50
N PRO A 296 21.71 20.36 -21.70
CA PRO A 296 22.10 21.41 -22.65
C PRO A 296 21.91 22.82 -22.08
N LEU A 297 20.77 23.06 -21.41
CA LEU A 297 20.47 24.35 -20.78
C LEU A 297 21.49 24.71 -19.69
N LEU A 298 21.94 23.74 -18.88
CA LEU A 298 22.97 23.97 -17.86
C LEU A 298 24.29 24.42 -18.49
N ARG A 299 24.72 23.81 -19.59
CA ARG A 299 25.95 24.21 -20.31
C ARG A 299 25.83 25.61 -20.90
N GLU A 300 24.66 25.95 -21.45
CA GLU A 300 24.38 27.29 -21.96
C GLU A 300 24.45 28.34 -20.83
N LEU A 301 23.81 28.05 -19.69
CA LEU A 301 23.83 28.93 -18.52
C LEU A 301 25.26 29.09 -17.97
N GLU A 302 26.05 28.02 -17.90
CA GLU A 302 27.46 28.08 -17.48
C GLU A 302 28.30 28.97 -18.40
N SER A 303 28.13 28.84 -19.72
CA SER A 303 28.81 29.71 -20.70
C SER A 303 28.42 31.18 -20.49
N ARG A 304 27.13 31.48 -20.38
CA ARG A 304 26.66 32.86 -20.19
C ARG A 304 27.16 33.47 -18.88
N ILE A 305 27.17 32.70 -17.79
CA ILE A 305 27.71 33.15 -16.51
C ILE A 305 29.20 33.50 -16.66
N ALA A 306 29.98 32.66 -17.35
CA ALA A 306 31.39 32.92 -17.61
C ALA A 306 31.62 34.19 -18.45
N ASP A 307 30.84 34.37 -19.51
CA ASP A 307 30.90 35.55 -20.39
C ASP A 307 30.55 36.83 -19.61
N ARG A 308 29.50 36.79 -18.77
CA ARG A 308 29.11 37.94 -17.93
C ARG A 308 30.16 38.27 -16.86
N HIS A 309 30.81 37.27 -16.26
CA HIS A 309 31.95 37.51 -15.36
C HIS A 309 33.18 38.07 -16.08
N HIS A 310 33.37 37.74 -17.37
CA HIS A 310 34.42 38.38 -18.16
C HIS A 310 34.10 39.84 -18.44
N ALA A 311 32.86 40.15 -18.84
CA ALA A 311 32.39 41.52 -19.06
C ALA A 311 32.42 42.36 -17.77
N GLU A 312 32.03 41.79 -16.61
CA GLU A 312 32.07 42.47 -15.31
C GLU A 312 33.50 42.93 -14.96
N ARG A 313 34.49 42.09 -15.27
CA ARG A 313 35.92 42.41 -15.04
C ARG A 313 36.45 43.50 -15.98
N GLN A 314 35.84 43.67 -17.15
CA GLN A 314 36.22 44.70 -18.13
C GLN A 314 35.45 46.02 -17.97
N ALA A 315 34.34 46.01 -17.25
CA ALA A 315 33.52 47.20 -17.07
C ALA A 315 34.21 48.22 -16.15
N GLU A 316 34.49 49.42 -16.68
CA GLU A 316 35.13 50.50 -15.93
C GLU A 316 34.14 51.23 -15.01
N ASP A 317 32.88 51.34 -15.43
CA ASP A 317 31.82 52.03 -14.70
C ASP A 317 31.20 51.16 -13.58
N ILE A 318 30.81 51.79 -12.47
CA ILE A 318 30.23 51.12 -11.29
C ILE A 318 28.80 50.68 -11.58
N GLU A 319 27.99 51.51 -12.24
CA GLU A 319 26.59 51.19 -12.53
C GLU A 319 26.50 49.98 -13.47
N SER A 320 27.35 49.96 -14.50
CA SER A 320 27.49 48.84 -15.43
C SER A 320 27.92 47.54 -14.73
N ARG A 321 28.87 47.63 -13.79
CA ARG A 321 29.30 46.47 -12.98
C ARG A 321 28.17 45.93 -12.10
N ASP A 322 27.42 46.81 -11.46
CA ASP A 322 26.31 46.41 -10.60
C ASP A 322 25.15 45.79 -11.41
N ALA A 323 24.88 46.29 -12.62
CA ALA A 323 23.93 45.67 -13.53
C ALA A 323 24.35 44.24 -13.92
N LEU A 324 25.62 44.05 -14.29
CA LEU A 324 26.17 42.73 -14.62
C LEU A 324 26.13 41.76 -13.45
N ARG A 325 26.42 42.22 -12.23
CA ARG A 325 26.31 41.40 -11.01
C ARG A 325 24.89 40.90 -10.75
N ARG A 326 23.89 41.75 -10.96
CA ARG A 326 22.47 41.33 -10.85
C ARG A 326 22.13 40.27 -11.90
N GLU A 327 22.62 40.44 -13.13
CA GLU A 327 22.41 39.45 -14.19
C GLU A 327 23.11 38.12 -13.89
N ILE A 328 24.36 38.14 -13.42
CA ILE A 328 25.10 36.96 -12.96
C ILE A 328 24.34 36.24 -11.84
N ALA A 329 23.81 37.00 -10.87
CA ALA A 329 23.04 36.44 -9.77
C ALA A 329 21.75 35.75 -10.27
N ASP A 330 21.02 36.36 -11.21
CA ASP A 330 19.84 35.75 -11.82
C ASP A 330 20.19 34.47 -12.59
N LEU A 331 21.22 34.51 -13.44
CA LEU A 331 21.69 33.33 -14.18
C LEU A 331 22.16 32.21 -13.25
N SER A 332 22.87 32.55 -12.18
CA SER A 332 23.34 31.59 -11.16
C SER A 332 22.18 30.95 -10.42
N ASN A 333 21.15 31.73 -10.08
CA ASN A 333 19.92 31.21 -9.46
C ASN A 333 19.19 30.25 -10.40
N ARG A 334 19.09 30.57 -11.69
CA ARG A 334 18.51 29.66 -12.70
C ARG A 334 19.33 28.39 -12.87
N HIS A 335 20.66 28.51 -12.95
CA HIS A 335 21.57 27.35 -13.02
C HIS A 335 21.38 26.43 -11.83
N TYR A 336 21.38 26.98 -10.62
CA TYR A 336 21.16 26.22 -9.39
C TYR A 336 19.79 25.53 -9.38
N ALA A 337 18.73 26.26 -9.76
CA ALA A 337 17.38 25.72 -9.83
C ALA A 337 17.25 24.53 -10.81
N VAL A 338 17.90 24.60 -11.97
CA VAL A 338 17.93 23.50 -12.95
C VAL A 338 18.78 22.32 -12.44
N ARG A 339 19.93 22.61 -11.82
CA ARG A 339 20.82 21.58 -11.27
C ARG A 339 20.15 20.76 -10.16
N GLN A 340 19.36 21.42 -9.33
CA GLN A 340 18.63 20.82 -8.21
C GLN A 340 17.40 19.98 -8.61
N VAL A 341 17.03 19.89 -9.89
CA VAL A 341 15.91 19.04 -10.29
C VAL A 341 16.23 17.58 -9.95
N ASP A 342 15.55 17.05 -8.93
CA ASP A 342 15.63 15.65 -8.56
C ASP A 342 14.88 14.77 -9.57
N THR A 343 15.52 13.68 -9.99
CA THR A 343 14.89 12.69 -10.86
C THR A 343 13.90 11.80 -10.11
N TRP A 344 13.96 11.78 -8.78
CA TRP A 344 13.06 10.99 -7.94
C TRP A 344 12.00 11.88 -7.32
N VAL A 345 10.74 11.59 -7.61
CA VAL A 345 9.60 12.37 -7.12
C VAL A 345 9.39 12.21 -5.61
N ILE A 346 9.80 11.07 -5.06
CA ILE A 346 9.82 10.79 -3.62
C ILE A 346 11.27 10.68 -3.17
N GLY A 347 11.68 11.57 -2.27
CA GLY A 347 13.02 11.52 -1.69
C GLY A 347 13.24 10.28 -0.80
N PRO A 348 14.49 9.81 -0.68
CA PRO A 348 14.83 8.60 0.08
C PRO A 348 14.43 8.69 1.55
N GLU A 349 14.46 9.89 2.14
CA GLU A 349 14.01 10.11 3.52
C GLU A 349 12.53 9.80 3.72
N THR A 350 11.69 10.15 2.73
CA THR A 350 10.25 9.88 2.80
C THR A 350 10.01 8.38 2.71
N LEU A 351 10.69 7.68 1.79
CA LEU A 351 10.62 6.22 1.68
C LEU A 351 11.07 5.52 2.97
N ARG A 352 12.18 5.99 3.57
CA ARG A 352 12.68 5.47 4.85
C ARG A 352 11.66 5.69 5.97
N ARG A 353 11.08 6.88 6.10
CA ARG A 353 10.06 7.19 7.12
C ARG A 353 8.81 6.32 6.95
N LEU A 354 8.37 6.10 5.72
CA LEU A 354 7.27 5.19 5.42
C LEU A 354 7.60 3.77 5.89
N PHE A 355 8.73 3.22 5.44
CA PHE A 355 9.12 1.86 5.77
C PHE A 355 9.30 1.65 7.28
N VAL A 356 10.02 2.56 7.96
CA VAL A 356 10.26 2.48 9.40
C VAL A 356 8.97 2.66 10.19
N GLY A 357 8.18 3.68 9.87
CA GLY A 357 6.92 3.95 10.56
C GLY A 357 5.97 2.77 10.51
N TYR A 358 5.83 2.13 9.35
CA TYR A 358 4.96 0.96 9.21
C TYR A 358 5.52 -0.28 9.87
N SER A 359 6.81 -0.54 9.71
CA SER A 359 7.46 -1.69 10.36
C SER A 359 7.25 -1.61 11.87
N ILE A 360 7.40 -0.42 12.49
CA ILE A 360 7.11 -0.22 13.91
C ILE A 360 5.63 -0.50 14.21
N THR A 361 4.67 0.04 13.46
CA THR A 361 3.24 -0.19 13.77
C THR A 361 2.82 -1.65 13.67
N VAL A 362 3.39 -2.43 12.74
CA VAL A 362 3.04 -3.85 12.58
C VAL A 362 3.76 -4.72 13.61
N VAL A 363 4.99 -4.35 14.01
CA VAL A 363 5.78 -5.07 15.01
C VAL A 363 5.42 -4.70 16.44
N TRP A 364 4.81 -3.53 16.67
CA TRP A 364 4.46 -3.02 18.00
C TRP A 364 3.63 -4.00 18.85
N PRO A 365 2.58 -4.68 18.33
CA PRO A 365 1.83 -5.66 19.11
C PRO A 365 2.70 -6.82 19.63
N LEU A 366 3.74 -7.21 18.88
CA LEU A 366 4.68 -8.27 19.26
C LEU A 366 5.61 -7.80 20.37
N VAL A 367 6.17 -6.60 20.21
CA VAL A 367 7.02 -5.98 21.24
C VAL A 367 6.23 -5.78 22.53
N HIS A 368 4.99 -5.32 22.43
CA HIS A 368 4.11 -5.12 23.58
C HIS A 368 3.80 -6.43 24.30
N GLN A 369 3.57 -7.54 23.59
CA GLN A 369 3.44 -8.85 24.23
C GLN A 369 4.71 -9.27 24.96
N VAL A 370 5.88 -9.16 24.31
CA VAL A 370 7.16 -9.51 24.94
C VAL A 370 7.44 -8.68 26.19
N VAL A 371 7.05 -7.40 26.18
CA VAL A 371 7.29 -6.47 27.30
C VAL A 371 6.27 -6.63 28.43
N ILE A 372 4.98 -6.87 28.13
CA ILE A 372 3.92 -6.99 29.14
C ILE A 372 3.85 -8.37 29.78
N SER A 373 4.34 -9.43 29.13
CA SER A 373 4.44 -10.77 29.73
C SER A 373 5.51 -10.89 30.82
N GLY A 374 5.73 -9.82 31.58
CA GLY A 374 6.74 -9.66 32.62
C GLY A 374 6.92 -10.89 33.50
N GLU A 375 8.21 -11.17 33.69
CA GLU A 375 8.83 -12.03 34.71
C GLU A 375 8.82 -13.56 34.52
N ASP A 376 7.90 -14.19 33.78
CA ASP A 376 7.96 -15.66 33.59
C ASP A 376 7.65 -16.20 32.18
N ALA A 377 7.40 -15.34 31.17
CA ALA A 377 7.24 -15.77 29.78
C ALA A 377 8.57 -15.72 29.00
N PRO A 378 8.79 -16.64 28.04
CA PRO A 378 10.10 -17.26 27.83
C PRO A 378 11.06 -16.31 27.13
N THR A 379 12.31 -16.33 27.58
CA THR A 379 13.52 -15.95 26.81
C THR A 379 13.37 -16.23 25.31
N GLY A 380 12.68 -17.32 24.94
CA GLY A 380 12.33 -17.70 23.57
C GLY A 380 11.76 -16.62 22.64
N ALA A 381 10.91 -15.67 23.06
CA ALA A 381 10.34 -14.68 22.11
C ALA A 381 11.32 -13.55 21.78
N ALA A 382 11.98 -12.97 22.79
CA ALA A 382 13.05 -11.99 22.59
C ALA A 382 14.27 -12.63 21.91
N THR A 383 14.63 -13.86 22.30
CA THR A 383 15.66 -14.65 21.61
C THR A 383 15.23 -15.00 20.19
N ALA A 384 13.97 -15.34 19.92
CA ALA A 384 13.50 -15.59 18.54
C ALA A 384 13.56 -14.32 17.70
N ILE A 385 13.12 -13.16 18.20
CA ILE A 385 13.25 -11.88 17.49
C ILE A 385 14.74 -11.56 17.25
N PHE A 386 15.59 -11.72 18.27
CA PHE A 386 17.03 -11.46 18.16
C PHE A 386 17.73 -12.44 17.21
N THR A 387 17.39 -13.73 17.27
CA THR A 387 17.89 -14.78 16.37
C THR A 387 17.38 -14.56 14.94
N LEU A 388 16.13 -14.13 14.76
CA LEU A 388 15.58 -13.79 13.46
C LEU A 388 16.30 -12.57 12.88
N PHE A 389 16.51 -11.51 13.66
CA PHE A 389 17.32 -10.35 13.26
C PHE A 389 18.76 -10.75 12.96
N LYS A 390 19.39 -11.57 13.79
CA LYS A 390 20.75 -12.08 13.58
C LYS A 390 20.85 -12.94 12.32
N ASN A 391 19.86 -13.78 12.02
CA ASN A 391 19.83 -14.61 10.82
C ASN A 391 19.53 -13.82 9.55
N LEU A 392 18.72 -12.76 9.65
CA LEU A 392 18.36 -11.91 8.51
C LEU A 392 19.45 -10.88 8.16
N PHE A 393 20.20 -10.39 9.14
CA PHE A 393 21.14 -9.26 8.97
C PHE A 393 22.58 -9.55 9.41
N GLY A 394 22.86 -10.68 10.05
CA GLY A 394 24.17 -11.02 10.62
C GLY A 394 24.94 -12.10 9.85
N GLY A 395 24.81 -12.11 8.52
CA GLY A 395 25.62 -12.93 7.60
C GLY A 395 26.76 -12.13 6.99
#